data_AF-A0A379WC13-F1
#
_entry.id   AF-A0A379WC13-F1
#
_cell.length_a   1.000
_cell.length_b   1.000
_cell.length_c   1.000
_cell.angle_alpha   90.00
_cell.angle_beta   90.00
_cell.angle_gamma   90.00
#
_symmetry.space_group_name_H-M   'P 1'
#
loop_
_entity.id
_entity.type
_entity.pdbx_description
1 polymer ?
#
loop_
_entity_poly.entity_id
_entity_poly.type
_entity_poly.pdbx_seq_one_letter_code
_entity_poly.pdbx_strand_id
1 'polypeptide(L)'
;MSPAIITLLVLVVAIIIFVSDRLPMGLVAFMVPMALYFTGVIDAKDIFASIVNANVILIVAMCVLGAAFFKTGLAWQSSKILLKYAKTERSLSVLIFLIGGVMSAFVSNSGTVAVLIPIVFRYCRQ
;
A
#
# COMPACT_ATOMS: atom_id res chain seq x y z
N MET A 1 8.44 -3.26 35.91
CA MET A 1 7.38 -2.40 35.29
C MET A 1 6.38 -3.31 34.61
N SER A 2 5.09 -2.98 34.59
CA SER A 2 4.11 -3.82 33.90
C SER A 2 4.48 -3.96 32.41
N PRO A 3 4.40 -5.16 31.82
CA PRO A 3 4.66 -5.37 30.39
C PRO A 3 3.88 -4.40 29.50
N ALA A 4 2.66 -4.03 29.90
CA ALA A 4 1.80 -3.09 29.18
C ALA A 4 2.35 -1.65 29.14
N ILE A 5 3.10 -1.22 30.15
CA ILE A 5 3.69 0.14 30.18
C ILE A 5 4.88 0.20 29.23
N ILE A 6 5.66 -0.89 29.17
CA ILE A 6 6.81 -1.00 28.28
C ILE A 6 6.35 -1.00 26.82
N THR A 7 5.30 -1.77 26.47
CA THR A 7 4.74 -1.77 25.12
C THR A 7 4.18 -0.41 24.72
N LEU A 8 3.48 0.28 25.62
CA LEU A 8 2.98 1.63 25.38
C LEU A 8 4.11 2.64 25.14
N LEU A 9 5.19 2.59 25.92
CA LEU A 9 6.35 3.45 25.71
C LEU A 9 7.00 3.19 24.35
N VAL A 10 7.24 1.93 24.00
CA VAL A 10 7.81 1.56 22.70
C VAL A 10 6.90 2.00 21.55
N LEU A 11 5.57 1.87 21.71
CA LEU A 11 4.60 2.34 20.72
C LEU A 11 4.69 3.85 20.50
N VAL A 12 4.73 4.64 21.57
CA VAL A 12 4.85 6.11 21.48
C VAL A 12 6.15 6.50 20.79
N VAL A 13 7.27 5.85 21.14
CA VAL A 13 8.56 6.09 20.49
C VAL A 13 8.51 5.73 19.00
N ALA A 14 7.89 4.60 18.64
CA ALA A 14 7.72 4.20 17.25
C ALA A 14 6.90 5.21 16.44
N ILE A 15 5.82 5.75 17.02
CA ILE A 15 5.00 6.78 16.39
C ILE A 15 5.81 8.06 16.17
N ILE A 16 6.58 8.51 17.17
CA ILE A 16 7.44 9.70 17.04
C ILE A 16 8.45 9.52 15.91
N ILE A 17 9.09 8.35 15.82
CA ILE A 17 10.06 8.04 14.75
C ILE A 17 9.37 8.02 13.38
N PHE A 18 8.18 7.44 13.27
CA PHE A 18 7.41 7.43 12.02
C PHE A 18 6.99 8.82 11.58
N VAL A 19 6.50 9.66 12.50
CA VAL A 19 6.11 11.05 12.17
C VAL A 19 7.32 11.90 11.81
N SER A 20 8.48 11.61 12.42
CA SER A 20 9.72 12.34 12.12
C SER A 20 10.27 12.03 10.73
N ASP A 21 9.87 10.90 10.11
CA ASP A 21 10.31 10.40 8.79
C ASP A 21 11.83 10.41 8.58
N ARG A 22 12.60 10.43 9.68
CA ARG A 22 14.07 10.48 9.67
C ARG A 22 14.68 9.13 9.32
N LEU A 23 13.94 8.05 9.59
CA LEU A 23 14.38 6.68 9.36
C LEU A 23 13.43 5.98 8.38
N PRO A 24 13.97 5.20 7.42
CA PRO A 24 13.18 4.34 6.56
C PRO A 24 12.20 3.50 7.38
N MET A 25 10.92 3.49 7.01
CA MET A 25 9.89 2.74 7.71
C MET A 25 10.24 1.25 7.89
N GLY A 26 10.94 0.66 6.91
CA GLY A 26 11.43 -0.71 7.00
C GLY A 26 12.40 -0.94 8.17
N LEU A 27 13.31 0.01 8.44
CA LEU A 27 14.24 -0.11 9.58
C LEU A 27 13.52 0.03 10.92
N VAL A 28 12.57 0.95 11.02
CA VAL A 28 11.75 1.14 12.22
C VAL A 28 10.94 -0.12 12.53
N ALA A 29 10.38 -0.76 11.50
CA ALA A 29 9.61 -2.00 11.63
C ALA A 29 10.42 -3.17 12.22
N PHE A 30 11.74 -3.22 12.02
CA PHE A 30 12.62 -4.21 12.67
C PHE A 30 13.09 -3.78 14.06
N MET A 31 13.28 -2.48 14.30
CA MET A 31 13.72 -1.97 15.61
C MET A 31 12.70 -2.17 16.73
N VAL A 32 11.40 -2.03 16.43
CA VAL A 32 10.32 -2.19 17.43
C VAL A 32 10.28 -3.59 18.06
N PRO A 33 10.21 -4.71 17.30
CA PRO A 33 10.25 -6.05 17.88
C PRO A 33 11.59 -6.37 18.54
N MET A 34 12.72 -5.83 18.03
CA MET A 34 14.00 -5.95 18.74
C MET A 34 13.97 -5.30 20.11
N ALA A 35 13.42 -4.08 20.23
CA ALA A 35 13.28 -3.39 21.52
C ALA A 35 12.36 -4.16 22.50
N LEU A 36 11.29 -4.77 21.99
CA LEU A 36 10.36 -5.60 22.78
C LEU A 36 11.01 -6.92 23.24
N TYR A 37 11.90 -7.50 22.42
CA TYR A 37 12.67 -8.68 22.78
C TYR A 37 13.70 -8.37 23.88
N PHE A 38 14.47 -7.28 23.74
CA PHE A 38 15.43 -6.85 24.77
C PHE A 38 14.76 -6.47 26.10
N THR A 39 13.51 -6.02 26.06
CA THR A 39 12.74 -5.72 27.27
C THR A 39 12.03 -6.95 27.87
N GLY A 40 12.17 -8.14 27.26
CA GLY A 40 11.62 -9.39 27.76
C GLY A 40 10.10 -9.51 27.64
N VAL A 41 9.48 -8.66 26.81
CA VAL A 41 8.02 -8.67 26.62
C VAL A 41 7.57 -9.75 25.64
N ILE A 42 8.41 -10.05 24.64
CA ILE A 42 8.14 -11.06 23.61
C ILE A 42 9.34 -11.99 23.44
N ASP A 43 9.11 -13.24 23.02
CA ASP A 43 10.17 -14.20 22.72
C ASP A 43 10.67 -13.98 21.27
N ALA A 44 11.86 -14.49 20.96
CA ALA A 44 12.45 -14.42 19.62
C ALA A 44 11.53 -15.06 18.56
N LYS A 45 10.75 -16.07 18.94
CA LYS A 45 9.78 -16.74 18.06
C LYS A 45 8.65 -15.81 17.63
N ASP A 46 8.20 -14.91 18.50
CA ASP A 46 7.08 -14.01 18.24
C ASP A 46 7.45 -12.91 17.24
N ILE A 47 8.75 -12.56 17.17
CA ILE A 47 9.29 -11.64 16.18
C ILE A 47 9.10 -12.21 14.77
N PHE A 48 9.48 -13.48 14.56
CA PHE A 48 9.32 -14.14 13.27
C PHE A 48 7.85 -14.43 12.94
N ALA A 49 7.03 -14.78 13.94
CA ALA A 49 5.59 -14.97 13.75
C ALA A 49 4.90 -13.66 13.28
N SER A 50 5.37 -12.51 13.75
CA SER A 50 4.86 -11.20 13.34
C SER A 50 5.26 -10.84 11.90
N ILE A 51 6.43 -11.29 11.43
CA ILE A 51 6.91 -11.10 10.05
C ILE A 51 6.11 -11.95 9.05
N VAL A 52 5.80 -13.22 9.40
CA VAL A 52 5.10 -14.18 8.54
C VAL A 52 3.60 -14.20 8.86
N ASN A 53 3.01 -13.02 9.04
CA ASN A 53 1.57 -12.93 9.26
C ASN A 53 0.81 -12.98 7.92
N ALA A 54 -0.38 -13.59 7.91
CA ALA A 54 -1.24 -13.66 6.73
C ALA A 54 -1.49 -12.28 6.10
N ASN A 55 -1.62 -11.22 6.91
CA ASN A 55 -1.81 -9.85 6.43
C ASN A 55 -0.59 -9.34 5.65
N VAL A 56 0.63 -9.67 6.10
CA VAL A 56 1.88 -9.28 5.40
C VAL A 56 1.96 -9.99 4.06
N ILE A 57 1.66 -11.30 4.04
CA ILE A 57 1.64 -12.10 2.81
C ILE A 57 0.60 -11.54 1.82
N LEU A 58 -0.59 -11.15 2.30
CA LEU A 58 -1.62 -10.52 1.48
C LEU A 58 -1.11 -9.21 0.83
N ILE A 59 -0.46 -8.33 1.60
CA ILE A 59 0.09 -7.07 1.06
C ILE A 59 1.14 -7.37 -0.02
N VAL A 60 2.05 -8.32 0.22
CA VAL A 60 3.06 -8.73 -0.76
C VAL A 60 2.39 -9.29 -2.03
N ALA A 61 1.39 -10.16 -1.88
CA ALA A 61 0.63 -10.71 -3.00
C ALA A 61 -0.07 -9.62 -3.81
N MET A 62 -0.66 -8.60 -3.16
CA MET A 62 -1.28 -7.46 -3.84
C MET A 62 -0.26 -6.60 -4.60
N CYS A 63 0.95 -6.42 -4.06
CA CYS A 63 2.03 -5.76 -4.79
C CYS A 63 2.43 -6.54 -6.06
N VAL A 64 2.54 -7.87 -5.97
CA VAL A 64 2.83 -8.75 -7.13
C VAL A 64 1.68 -8.70 -8.15
N LEU A 65 0.43 -8.77 -7.69
CA LEU A 65 -0.75 -8.67 -8.54
C LEU A 65 -0.78 -7.33 -9.28
N GLY A 66 -0.47 -6.23 -8.58
CA GLY A 66 -0.35 -4.91 -9.17
C GLY A 66 0.71 -4.87 -10.28
N ALA A 67 1.89 -5.42 -10.04
CA ALA A 67 2.95 -5.51 -11.05
C ALA A 67 2.52 -6.36 -12.27
N ALA A 68 1.80 -7.47 -12.04
CA ALA A 68 1.27 -8.32 -13.09
C ALA A 68 0.24 -7.59 -13.97
N PHE A 69 -0.62 -6.75 -13.36
CA PHE A 69 -1.60 -5.92 -14.08
C PHE A 69 -0.96 -4.95 -15.08
N PHE A 70 0.22 -4.41 -14.76
CA PHE A 70 0.97 -3.59 -15.72
C PHE A 70 1.58 -4.44 -16.85
N LYS A 71 2.11 -5.62 -16.53
CA LYS A 71 2.70 -6.52 -17.53
C LYS A 71 1.67 -7.10 -18.50
N THR A 72 0.45 -7.35 -18.06
CA THR A 72 -0.62 -7.89 -18.93
C THR A 72 -1.22 -6.84 -19.86
N GLY A 73 -0.92 -5.56 -19.67
CA GLY A 73 -1.48 -4.49 -20.49
C GLY A 73 -2.97 -4.25 -20.26
N LEU A 74 -3.57 -4.84 -19.21
CA LEU A 74 -4.97 -4.59 -18.81
C LEU A 74 -5.21 -3.11 -18.53
N ALA A 75 -4.21 -2.43 -17.97
CA ALA A 75 -4.14 -0.98 -17.81
C ALA A 75 -4.36 -0.22 -19.14
N TRP A 76 -3.78 -0.72 -20.22
CA TRP A 76 -3.89 -0.10 -21.53
C TRP A 76 -5.22 -0.46 -22.22
N GLN A 77 -5.70 -1.68 -22.03
CA GLN A 77 -6.98 -2.13 -22.56
C GLN A 77 -8.17 -1.41 -21.90
N SER A 78 -8.14 -1.23 -20.58
CA SER A 78 -9.15 -0.47 -19.83
C SER A 78 -9.17 1.01 -20.25
N SER A 79 -7.99 1.61 -20.49
CA SER A 79 -7.90 2.98 -20.99
C SER A 79 -8.49 3.18 -22.39
N LYS A 80 -8.31 2.19 -23.29
CA LYS A 80 -8.86 2.23 -24.66
C LYS A 80 -10.38 2.09 -24.66
N ILE A 81 -10.93 1.29 -23.74
CA ILE A 81 -12.38 1.20 -23.52
C ILE A 81 -12.90 2.53 -22.96
N LEU A 82 -12.20 3.13 -21.99
CA LEU A 82 -12.57 4.44 -21.41
C LEU A 82 -12.70 5.54 -22.46
N LEU A 83 -11.65 5.72 -23.27
CA LEU A 83 -11.60 6.79 -24.26
C LEU A 83 -12.64 6.60 -25.38
N LYS A 84 -13.14 5.38 -25.60
CA LYS A 84 -14.22 5.12 -26.57
C LYS A 84 -15.59 5.57 -26.06
N TYR A 85 -15.81 5.56 -24.74
CA TYR A 85 -17.10 5.91 -24.12
C TYR A 85 -17.12 7.31 -23.49
N ALA A 86 -15.97 7.89 -23.15
CA ALA A 86 -15.87 9.22 -22.55
C ALA A 86 -16.05 10.34 -23.58
N LYS A 87 -17.31 10.74 -23.82
CA LYS A 87 -17.66 11.87 -24.71
C LYS A 87 -17.74 13.23 -23.99
N THR A 88 -17.68 13.28 -22.66
CA THR A 88 -17.86 14.49 -21.85
C THR A 88 -17.01 14.42 -20.58
N GLU A 89 -16.51 15.55 -20.08
CA GLU A 89 -15.65 15.65 -18.89
C GLU A 89 -16.26 14.96 -17.66
N ARG A 90 -17.56 15.17 -17.41
CA ARG A 90 -18.29 14.51 -16.31
C ARG A 90 -18.33 12.99 -16.47
N SER A 91 -18.48 12.49 -17.70
CA SER A 91 -18.50 11.05 -17.99
C SER A 91 -17.11 10.44 -17.79
N LEU A 92 -16.04 11.15 -18.17
CA LEU A 92 -14.68 10.70 -17.94
C LEU A 92 -14.38 10.57 -16.44
N SER A 93 -14.71 11.58 -15.64
CA SER A 93 -14.46 11.57 -14.19
C SER A 93 -15.18 10.40 -13.52
N VAL A 94 -16.47 10.20 -13.80
CA VAL A 94 -17.22 9.05 -13.25
C VAL A 94 -16.59 7.72 -13.65
N LEU A 95 -16.14 7.60 -14.89
CA LEU A 95 -15.57 6.37 -15.42
C LEU A 95 -14.17 6.07 -14.84
N ILE A 96 -13.37 7.11 -14.56
CA ILE A 96 -12.11 7.00 -13.82
C ILE A 96 -12.36 6.55 -12.38
N PHE A 97 -13.34 7.13 -11.69
CA PHE A 97 -13.71 6.71 -10.34
C PHE A 97 -14.20 5.26 -10.31
N LEU A 98 -14.98 4.84 -11.30
CA LEU A 98 -15.53 3.49 -11.37
C LEU A 98 -14.44 2.44 -11.66
N ILE A 99 -13.59 2.67 -12.67
CA ILE A 99 -12.47 1.76 -12.96
C ILE A 99 -11.42 1.80 -11.86
N GLY A 100 -11.10 2.99 -11.34
CA GLY A 100 -10.17 3.17 -10.22
C GLY A 100 -10.66 2.44 -8.98
N GLY A 101 -11.96 2.53 -8.66
CA GLY A 101 -12.57 1.81 -7.54
C GLY A 101 -12.49 0.30 -7.70
N VAL A 102 -12.84 -0.23 -8.88
CA VAL A 102 -12.74 -1.67 -9.17
C VAL A 102 -11.28 -2.13 -9.11
N MET A 103 -10.34 -1.36 -9.68
CA MET A 103 -8.90 -1.68 -9.63
C MET A 103 -8.34 -1.63 -8.21
N SER A 104 -8.76 -0.67 -7.38
CA SER A 104 -8.30 -0.51 -5.99
C SER A 104 -8.64 -1.71 -5.09
N ALA A 105 -9.66 -2.49 -5.45
CA ALA A 105 -9.99 -3.72 -4.73
C ALA A 105 -8.97 -4.85 -4.96
N PHE A 106 -8.23 -4.84 -6.07
CA PHE A 106 -7.31 -5.91 -6.45
C PHE A 106 -5.84 -5.46 -6.49
N VAL A 107 -5.60 -4.20 -6.85
CA VAL A 107 -4.28 -3.62 -7.10
C VAL A 107 -3.92 -2.66 -5.97
N SER A 108 -2.64 -2.59 -5.61
CA SER A 108 -2.15 -1.60 -4.64
C SER A 108 -2.48 -0.17 -5.11
N ASN A 109 -2.69 0.75 -4.17
CA ASN A 109 -3.08 2.13 -4.50
C ASN A 109 -2.08 2.81 -5.47
N SER A 110 -0.78 2.56 -5.28
CA SER A 110 0.28 3.03 -6.19
C SER A 110 0.15 2.47 -7.60
N GLY A 111 -0.27 1.20 -7.75
CA GLY A 111 -0.53 0.59 -9.04
C GLY A 111 -1.77 1.18 -9.72
N THR A 112 -2.85 1.39 -9.00
CA THR A 112 -4.07 2.01 -9.57
C THR A 112 -3.77 3.41 -10.13
N VAL A 113 -2.98 4.22 -9.40
CA VAL A 113 -2.59 5.57 -9.84
C VAL A 113 -1.74 5.55 -11.12
N ALA A 114 -0.73 4.67 -11.22
CA ALA A 114 0.12 4.66 -12.40
C ALA A 114 -0.60 4.17 -13.67
N VAL A 115 -1.71 3.43 -13.54
CA VAL A 115 -2.62 3.12 -14.66
C VAL A 115 -3.46 4.34 -15.06
N LEU A 116 -3.96 5.11 -14.09
CA LEU A 116 -4.88 6.23 -14.33
C LEU A 116 -4.18 7.49 -14.87
N ILE A 117 -2.94 7.79 -14.44
CA ILE A 117 -2.16 8.96 -14.90
C ILE A 117 -2.15 9.13 -16.44
N PRO A 118 -1.74 8.12 -17.25
CA PRO A 118 -1.69 8.29 -18.70
C PRO A 118 -3.07 8.50 -19.34
N ILE A 119 -4.16 8.04 -18.70
CA ILE A 119 -5.54 8.22 -19.18
C ILE A 119 -5.94 9.68 -19.05
N VAL A 120 -5.69 10.28 -17.89
CA VAL A 120 -5.98 11.69 -17.63
C VAL A 120 -5.13 12.58 -18.53
N PHE A 121 -3.83 12.29 -18.64
CA PHE A 121 -2.94 13.07 -19.52
C PHE A 121 -3.31 13.01 -21.00
N ARG A 122 -3.82 11.86 -21.49
CA ARG A 122 -4.30 11.76 -22.88
C ARG A 122 -5.57 12.56 -23.12
N TYR A 123 -6.47 12.61 -22.14
CA TYR A 123 -7.69 13.40 -22.25
C TYR A 123 -7.41 14.91 -22.19
N CYS A 124 -6.52 15.36 -21.29
CA CYS A 124 -6.12 16.78 -21.23
C CYS A 124 -5.35 17.28 -22.47
N ARG A 125 -4.92 16.39 -23.37
CA ARG A 125 -4.24 16.72 -24.63
C ARG A 125 -5.15 16.61 -25.86
N GLN A 126 -6.39 16.16 -25.70
CA GLN A 126 -7.45 16.26 -26.72
C GLN A 126 -8.21 17.56 -26.55
#